data_AF-A0A7Z1SFX3-F1
#
_entry.id   AF-A0A7Z1SFX3-F1
#
_cell.length_a   1.000
_cell.length_b   1.000
_cell.length_c   1.000
_cell.angle_alpha   90.00
_cell.angle_beta   90.00
_cell.angle_gamma   90.00
#
_symmetry.space_group_name_H-M   'P 1'
#
loop_
_entity.id
_entity.type
_entity.pdbx_description
1 polymer ?
#
loop_
_entity_poly.entity_id
_entity_poly.type
_entity_poly.pdbx_seq_one_letter_code
_entity_poly.pdbx_strand_id
1 'polypeptide(L)'
;MKIGVLALQGAVREHILHIELSGYEGIAIKRVEQLDESDGLILPGGESTTLRRLMDLYGFKEKLQQLDLPMFGTCAGLIVLAKNVENESGYLNKLDITVERNSFGRQVDS
;
A
#
# COMPACT_ATOMS: atom_id res chain seq x y z
N MET A 1 5.22 -17.67 -7.44
CA MET A 1 4.82 -16.67 -6.43
C MET A 1 3.84 -15.73 -7.07
N LYS A 2 2.75 -15.43 -6.37
CA LYS A 2 1.68 -14.54 -6.77
C LYS A 2 1.69 -13.32 -5.87
N ILE A 3 1.99 -12.15 -6.42
CA ILE A 3 2.10 -10.91 -5.66
C ILE A 3 0.88 -10.04 -5.94
N GLY A 4 0.16 -9.70 -4.88
CA GLY A 4 -0.94 -8.76 -4.95
C GLY A 4 -0.43 -7.32 -5.06
N VAL A 5 -1.12 -6.50 -5.85
CA VAL A 5 -0.97 -5.04 -5.84
C VAL A 5 -2.31 -4.44 -5.47
N LEU A 6 -2.37 -3.67 -4.39
CA LEU A 6 -3.61 -3.01 -3.97
C LEU A 6 -4.07 -2.04 -5.07
N ALA A 7 -5.21 -2.34 -5.67
CA ALA A 7 -5.70 -1.72 -6.89
C ALA A 7 -6.93 -0.81 -6.67
N LEU A 8 -6.95 -0.11 -5.53
CA LEU A 8 -7.99 0.88 -5.20
C LEU A 8 -7.68 2.25 -5.83
N GLN A 9 -6.40 2.64 -5.83
CA GLN A 9 -5.88 3.86 -6.48
C GLN A 9 -4.34 3.72 -6.59
N GLY A 10 -3.72 4.39 -7.56
CA GLY A 10 -2.27 4.55 -7.62
C GLY A 10 -1.61 3.92 -8.84
N ALA A 11 -0.28 3.81 -8.79
CA ALA A 11 0.58 3.24 -9.85
C ALA A 11 0.52 1.70 -9.90
N VAL A 12 -0.68 1.16 -10.12
CA VAL A 12 -0.94 -0.30 -10.07
C VAL A 12 -0.29 -1.01 -11.25
N ARG A 13 -0.45 -0.45 -12.46
CA ARG A 13 0.02 -1.07 -13.70
C ARG A 13 1.54 -1.21 -13.70
N GLU A 14 2.23 -0.19 -13.21
CA GLU A 14 3.69 -0.14 -13.12
C GLU A 14 4.21 -1.26 -12.22
N HIS A 15 3.59 -1.47 -11.07
CA HIS A 15 3.96 -2.56 -10.16
C HIS A 15 3.69 -3.94 -10.74
N ILE A 16 2.52 -4.17 -11.35
CA ILE A 16 2.20 -5.45 -12.01
C ILE A 16 3.25 -5.77 -13.09
N LEU A 17 3.58 -4.79 -13.93
CA LEU A 17 4.61 -4.98 -14.96
C LEU A 17 5.96 -5.37 -14.37
N HIS A 18 6.41 -4.73 -13.28
CA HIS A 18 7.70 -5.06 -12.66
C HIS A 18 7.70 -6.43 -11.96
N ILE A 19 6.56 -6.85 -11.41
CA ILE A 19 6.40 -8.22 -10.86
C ILE A 19 6.56 -9.25 -11.99
N GLU A 20 5.87 -9.03 -13.12
CA GLU A 20 5.94 -9.91 -14.30
C GLU A 20 7.35 -9.96 -14.89
N LEU A 21 8.02 -8.81 -15.02
CA LEU A 21 9.42 -8.72 -15.46
C LEU A 21 10.39 -9.44 -14.49
N SER A 22 10.02 -9.59 -13.23
CA SER A 22 10.77 -10.34 -12.23
C SER A 22 10.47 -11.85 -12.26
N GLY A 23 9.62 -12.31 -13.18
CA GLY A 23 9.28 -13.73 -13.36
C GLY A 23 8.17 -14.25 -12.43
N TYR A 24 7.37 -13.36 -11.84
CA TYR A 24 6.27 -13.72 -10.93
C TYR A 24 4.91 -13.27 -11.48
N GLU A 25 3.82 -13.80 -10.92
CA GLU A 25 2.46 -13.41 -11.31
C GLU A 25 2.01 -12.19 -10.50
N GLY A 26 1.69 -11.08 -11.16
CA GLY A 26 1.13 -9.89 -10.53
C GLY A 26 -0.41 -9.90 -10.60
N ILE A 27 -1.09 -9.72 -9.47
CA ILE A 27 -2.56 -9.65 -9.44
C ILE A 27 -3.06 -8.33 -8.86
N ALA A 28 -4.06 -7.74 -9.53
CA ALA A 28 -4.72 -6.55 -9.04
C ALA A 28 -5.74 -6.90 -7.93
N ILE A 29 -5.49 -6.45 -6.71
CA ILE A 29 -6.34 -6.70 -5.54
C ILE A 29 -7.34 -5.54 -5.37
N LYS A 30 -8.62 -5.81 -5.63
CA LYS A 30 -9.70 -4.82 -5.49
C LYS A 30 -10.70 -5.17 -4.40
N ARG A 31 -10.73 -6.44 -3.97
CA ARG A 31 -11.58 -6.94 -2.90
C ARG A 31 -10.76 -7.69 -1.86
N VAL A 32 -11.25 -7.69 -0.63
CA VAL A 32 -10.54 -8.21 0.54
C VAL A 32 -10.27 -9.71 0.42
N GLU A 33 -11.18 -10.46 -0.19
CA GLU A 33 -11.08 -11.92 -0.34
C GLU A 33 -9.91 -12.33 -1.26
N GLN A 34 -9.50 -11.44 -2.17
CA GLN A 34 -8.38 -11.71 -3.08
C GLN A 34 -7.02 -11.68 -2.36
N LEU A 35 -6.94 -11.12 -1.15
CA LEU A 35 -5.71 -11.12 -0.36
C LEU A 35 -5.24 -12.54 -0.04
N ASP A 36 -6.18 -13.47 0.15
CA ASP A 36 -5.91 -14.87 0.47
C ASP A 36 -5.34 -15.65 -0.74
N GLU A 37 -5.37 -15.05 -1.94
CA GLU A 37 -4.78 -15.61 -3.17
C GLU A 37 -3.31 -15.20 -3.38
N SER A 38 -2.76 -14.29 -2.56
CA SER A 38 -1.43 -13.71 -2.75
C SER A 38 -0.41 -14.14 -1.69
N ASP A 39 0.83 -14.36 -2.11
CA ASP A 39 1.98 -14.66 -1.24
C ASP A 39 2.58 -13.39 -0.59
N GLY A 40 2.20 -12.21 -1.09
CA GLY A 40 2.63 -10.91 -0.59
C GLY A 40 1.84 -9.78 -1.24
N LEU A 41 1.89 -8.59 -0.64
CA LEU A 41 1.11 -7.42 -1.08
C LEU A 41 1.99 -6.19 -1.28
N ILE A 42 1.86 -5.55 -2.44
CA ILE A 42 2.38 -4.21 -2.70
C ILE A 42 1.29 -3.17 -2.46
N LEU A 43 1.61 -2.16 -1.66
CA LEU A 43 0.84 -0.93 -1.51
C LEU A 43 1.49 0.14 -2.41
N PRO A 44 0.87 0.49 -3.56
CA PRO A 44 1.52 1.31 -4.56
C PRO A 44 1.63 2.78 -4.13
N GLY A 45 2.42 3.54 -4.89
CA GLY A 45 2.44 5.00 -4.82
C GLY A 45 1.12 5.59 -5.33
N GLY A 46 0.84 6.84 -4.95
CA GLY A 46 -0.44 7.50 -5.22
C GLY A 46 -0.67 8.59 -4.18
N GLU A 47 -1.92 8.79 -3.79
CA GLU A 47 -2.27 9.73 -2.72
C GLU A 47 -2.76 8.96 -1.49
N SER A 48 -2.04 9.10 -0.37
CA SER A 48 -2.25 8.29 0.82
C SER A 48 -3.60 8.52 1.49
N THR A 49 -4.17 9.74 1.46
CA THR A 49 -5.49 9.99 2.07
C THR A 49 -6.61 9.31 1.29
N THR A 50 -6.51 9.31 -0.04
CA THR A 50 -7.42 8.62 -0.95
C THR A 50 -7.34 7.12 -0.73
N LEU A 51 -6.12 6.58 -0.64
CA LEU A 51 -5.91 5.16 -0.40
C LEU A 51 -6.51 4.73 0.94
N ARG A 52 -6.24 5.47 2.03
CA ARG A 52 -6.82 5.22 3.36
C ARG A 52 -8.35 5.24 3.32
N ARG A 53 -8.96 6.26 2.69
CA ARG A 53 -10.42 6.37 2.58
C ARG A 53 -11.05 5.19 1.84
N LEU A 54 -10.44 4.73 0.75
CA LEU A 54 -10.93 3.57 -0.01
C LEU A 54 -10.72 2.27 0.76
N MET A 55 -9.59 2.13 1.46
CA MET A 55 -9.32 0.96 2.30
C MET A 55 -10.33 0.84 3.46
N ASP A 56 -10.68 1.96 4.10
CA ASP A 56 -11.74 2.00 5.12
C ASP A 56 -13.10 1.62 4.52
N LEU A 57 -13.44 2.19 3.35
CA LEU A 57 -14.73 1.95 2.68
C LEU A 57 -14.93 0.49 2.29
N TYR A 58 -13.86 -0.19 1.87
CA TYR A 58 -13.92 -1.57 1.39
C TYR A 58 -13.43 -2.60 2.42
N GLY A 59 -13.18 -2.21 3.68
CA GLY A 59 -12.82 -3.12 4.77
C GLY A 59 -11.40 -3.71 4.69
N PHE A 60 -10.50 -3.08 3.93
CA PHE A 60 -9.11 -3.54 3.81
C PHE A 60 -8.31 -3.26 5.07
N LYS A 61 -8.57 -2.17 5.78
CA LYS A 61 -7.79 -1.77 6.95
C LYS A 61 -7.81 -2.86 8.01
N GLU A 62 -9.00 -3.30 8.41
CA GLU A 62 -9.22 -4.26 9.47
C GLU A 62 -8.57 -5.60 9.11
N LYS A 63 -8.80 -6.09 7.89
CA LYS A 63 -8.19 -7.35 7.42
C LYS A 63 -6.67 -7.25 7.39
N LEU A 64 -6.11 -6.18 6.81
CA LEU A 64 -4.65 -6.03 6.68
C LEU A 64 -3.94 -5.86 8.03
N GLN A 65 -4.58 -5.23 9.02
CA GLN A 65 -4.03 -5.14 10.38
C GLN A 65 -3.89 -6.53 11.04
N GLN A 66 -4.80 -7.46 10.75
CA GLN A 66 -4.82 -8.81 11.33
C GLN A 66 -3.98 -9.83 10.54
N LEU A 67 -3.83 -9.63 9.23
CA LEU A 67 -3.05 -10.53 8.37
C LEU A 67 -1.55 -10.45 8.66
N ASP A 68 -0.90 -11.60 8.68
CA ASP A 68 0.56 -11.72 8.60
C ASP A 68 0.97 -12.04 7.16
N LEU A 69 0.88 -11.02 6.30
CA LEU A 69 1.21 -11.09 4.89
C LEU A 69 2.42 -10.17 4.64
N PRO A 70 3.50 -10.61 3.96
CA PRO A 70 4.59 -9.72 3.61
C PRO A 70 4.09 -8.52 2.79
N MET A 71 4.41 -7.30 3.25
CA MET A 71 3.94 -6.08 2.60
C MET A 71 5.11 -5.21 2.14
N PHE A 72 4.99 -4.64 0.94
CA PHE A 72 5.91 -3.64 0.41
C PHE A 72 5.16 -2.34 0.08
N GLY A 73 5.50 -1.27 0.79
CA GLY A 73 4.89 0.05 0.57
C GLY A 73 5.82 1.00 -0.17
N THR A 74 5.37 1.55 -1.30
CA THR A 74 6.10 2.60 -2.04
C THR A 74 5.42 3.95 -1.90
N CYS A 75 6.15 4.99 -1.48
CA CYS A 75 5.62 6.35 -1.31
C CYS A 75 4.33 6.40 -0.45
N ALA A 76 3.16 6.56 -1.05
CA ALA A 76 1.87 6.49 -0.34
C ALA A 76 1.70 5.18 0.44
N GLY A 77 2.14 4.05 -0.11
CA GLY A 77 2.13 2.76 0.58
C GLY A 77 3.00 2.73 1.84
N LEU A 78 4.14 3.43 1.85
CA LEU A 78 4.99 3.57 3.04
C LEU A 78 4.25 4.33 4.15
N ILE A 79 3.59 5.44 3.81
CA ILE A 79 2.77 6.23 4.74
C ILE A 79 1.60 5.41 5.31
N VAL A 80 1.04 4.48 4.53
CA VAL A 80 -0.03 3.57 4.94
C VAL A 80 0.49 2.50 5.93
N LEU A 81 1.71 1.99 5.73
CA LEU A 81 2.32 0.97 6.61
C LEU A 81 2.82 1.51 7.95
N ALA A 82 3.24 2.77 7.98
CA ALA A 82 3.88 3.39 9.14
C ALA A 82 3.00 3.35 10.40
N LYS A 83 3.65 3.12 11.55
CA LYS A 83 3.05 3.18 12.88
C LYS A 83 2.79 4.62 13.34
N ASN A 84 3.66 5.55 12.97
CA ASN A 84 3.50 6.96 13.28
C ASN A 84 3.61 7.80 12.01
N VAL A 85 2.76 8.82 11.90
CA VAL A 85 2.86 9.85 10.87
C VAL A 85 2.86 11.19 11.57
N GLU A 86 3.78 12.09 11.24
CA GLU A 86 3.86 13.37 11.94
C GLU A 86 2.56 14.15 11.83
N ASN A 87 2.07 14.67 12.96
CA ASN A 87 0.82 15.42 13.09
C ASN A 87 -0.46 14.65 12.68
N GLU A 88 -0.37 13.34 12.48
CA GLU A 88 -1.48 12.46 12.13
C GLU A 88 -1.39 11.13 12.92
N SER A 89 -2.45 10.32 12.91
CA SER A 89 -2.34 8.95 13.39
C SER A 89 -1.69 8.04 12.33
N GLY A 90 -0.95 7.03 12.80
CA GLY A 90 -0.60 5.88 11.97
C GLY A 90 -1.84 5.15 11.46
N TYR A 91 -1.66 4.29 10.46
CA TYR A 91 -2.78 3.66 9.76
C TYR A 91 -2.80 2.13 9.90
N LEU A 92 -1.93 1.40 9.20
CA LEU A 92 -1.87 -0.08 9.36
C LEU A 92 -0.98 -0.52 10.52
N ASN A 93 -0.04 0.31 10.97
CA ASN A 93 0.90 -0.01 12.06
C ASN A 93 1.69 -1.30 11.83
N LYS A 94 2.07 -1.57 10.57
CA LYS A 94 2.83 -2.76 10.16
C LYS A 94 4.34 -2.50 10.07
N LEU A 95 4.76 -1.24 10.14
CA LEU A 95 6.16 -0.83 10.11
C LEU A 95 6.43 0.17 11.25
N ASP A 96 7.34 -0.18 12.17
CA ASP A 96 7.67 0.61 13.36
C ASP A 96 8.61 1.78 13.03
N ILE A 97 8.04 2.76 12.32
CA ILE A 97 8.73 3.99 11.89
C ILE A 97 7.83 5.20 12.10
N THR A 98 8.44 6.38 12.06
CA THR A 98 7.75 7.67 11.96
C THR A 98 7.98 8.25 10.57
N VAL A 99 6.90 8.71 9.93
CA VAL A 99 6.94 9.30 8.58
C VAL A 99 6.44 10.74 8.62
N GLU A 100 7.20 11.66 8.05
CA GLU A 100 6.75 13.00 7.71
C GLU A 100 6.25 13.02 6.24
N ARG A 101 5.07 13.58 6.00
CA ARG A 101 4.50 13.68 4.64
C ARG A 101 5.02 14.93 3.95
N ASN A 102 5.37 14.82 2.67
CA ASN A 102 5.77 15.96 1.83
C ASN A 102 6.97 16.77 2.40
N SER A 103 7.93 16.08 3.04
CA SER A 103 9.09 16.72 3.68
C SER A 103 9.99 17.49 2.71
N PHE A 104 9.94 17.18 1.42
CA PHE A 104 10.67 17.89 0.36
C PHE A 104 9.95 19.14 -0.17
N GLY A 105 8.77 19.50 0.36
CA GLY A 105 7.97 20.62 -0.13
C GLY A 105 6.87 20.20 -1.10
N ARG A 106 6.32 21.16 -1.85
CA ARG A 106 5.28 20.87 -2.87
C ARG A 106 5.95 20.40 -4.15
N GLN A 107 5.19 19.79 -5.06
CA GLN A 107 5.71 19.23 -6.31
C GLN A 107 6.40 20.23 -7.26
N VAL A 108 6.33 21.54 -6.99
CA VAL A 108 7.12 22.56 -7.70
C VAL A 108 8.58 22.58 -7.22
N ASP A 109 8.85 21.99 -6.06
CA ASP A 109 10.13 21.98 -5.35
C ASP A 109 10.78 20.58 -5.29
N SER A 110 10.24 19.58 -6.01
CA SER A 110 10.64 18.16 -5.96
C SER A 110 11.04 17.57 -7.31
#